data_AF-A0A948QB84-F1
#
_entry.id   AF-A0A948QB84-F1
#
_cell.length_a   1.000
_cell.length_b   1.000
_cell.length_c   1.000
_cell.angle_alpha   90.00
_cell.angle_beta   90.00
_cell.angle_gamma   90.00
#
_symmetry.space_group_name_H-M   'P 1'
#
loop_
_entity.id
_entity.type
_entity.pdbx_description
1 polymer ?
#
loop_
_entity_poly.entity_id
_entity_poly.type
_entity_poly.pdbx_seq_one_letter_code
_entity_poly.pdbx_strand_id
1 'polypeptide(L)'
;MAVLEEVNDFLDSEIRFHDKQHFEMKLDIELSSPEKNLYEVETYFFIPKALNIGPRSYSKADFYNNTQRYIRFSTPKISLLKLVEPDIEASPFNRINKKIALILSGNKDAKVVNSVYNEFKLFGCMIKSEFKDCSSFFIKELNEVSTSAPAENYLILAKNLMTFIEDSKKLISKINSLRSGLSQSVMPLKIKETFCFFEEYFSLSTEEAFTYLLDAVKKTDYSGFAECEREMIEIISSQNKFRRDKKYFSLIKDERHNEVFVYRRSVLKKFISSALFLKVEVSESQALSQVLFGIAAGFAMLFAVIATIYAQSKFSLNSWPFVFIIVVSYIFKDRIKDWLKVLFSKSMVKWISDRQVEILDPLNDKKIGVLKEAFSFISNSSVPEDISKIRNVDNITSIDEDGKPERVFKHEKKVVIFPRKILKFHERRKDISDIMRFNIGGFTSHADDSLVKHRYLEPESKNIETAICPRVYHVNVIVKYICRSSGHEEKINYDRIRIILCKDGIVRIEEVKI
;
A
#
# COMPACT_ATOMS: atom_id res chain seq x y z
N MET A 1 18.54 3.67 24.66
CA MET A 1 18.05 4.74 23.77
C MET A 1 19.23 5.26 22.96
N ALA A 2 19.59 4.56 21.89
CA ALA A 2 20.44 5.14 20.86
C ALA A 2 19.55 6.06 20.02
N VAL A 3 19.95 7.31 19.86
CA VAL A 3 19.48 8.16 18.77
C VAL A 3 19.99 7.47 17.50
N LEU A 4 19.12 6.66 16.89
CA LEU A 4 19.33 6.26 15.50
C LEU A 4 19.42 7.57 14.72
N GLU A 5 20.59 7.82 14.13
CA GLU A 5 20.70 8.81 13.06
C GLU A 5 19.58 8.50 12.06
N GLU A 6 18.56 9.35 12.04
CA GLU A 6 17.55 9.36 11.00
C GLU A 6 18.29 9.65 9.70
N VAL A 7 18.62 8.59 8.96
CA VAL A 7 18.86 8.69 7.53
C VAL A 7 17.60 9.35 6.97
N ASN A 8 17.76 10.63 6.62
CA ASN A 8 16.68 11.54 6.28
C ASN A 8 16.16 11.22 4.87
N ASP A 9 15.57 10.03 4.74
CA ASP A 9 14.89 9.57 3.55
C ASP A 9 13.45 10.11 3.60
N PHE A 10 13.25 11.17 2.81
CA PHE A 10 11.96 11.80 2.52
C PHE A 10 10.87 10.79 2.07
N LEU A 11 11.31 9.63 1.60
CA LEU A 11 10.49 8.52 1.15
C LEU A 11 11.10 7.21 1.67
N ASP A 12 10.38 6.53 2.54
CA ASP A 12 10.71 5.17 3.00
C ASP A 12 9.84 4.18 2.19
N SER A 13 10.49 3.25 1.48
CA SER A 13 9.83 2.26 0.64
C SER A 13 9.99 0.86 1.21
N GLU A 14 8.89 0.11 1.16
CA GLU A 14 8.88 -1.25 1.65
C GLU A 14 8.04 -2.13 0.73
N ILE A 15 8.63 -3.24 0.26
CA ILE A 15 7.94 -4.22 -0.57
C ILE A 15 7.85 -5.55 0.18
N ARG A 16 6.64 -6.07 0.32
CA ARG A 16 6.36 -7.28 1.11
C ARG A 16 5.48 -8.27 0.37
N PHE A 17 5.69 -9.54 0.68
CA PHE A 17 4.73 -10.60 0.39
C PHE A 17 3.45 -10.35 1.18
N HIS A 18 2.30 -10.29 0.51
CA HIS A 18 1.00 -10.11 1.18
C HIS A 18 0.26 -11.43 1.31
N ASP A 19 0.05 -12.11 0.18
CA ASP A 19 -0.52 -13.45 0.10
C ASP A 19 -0.04 -14.13 -1.19
N LYS A 20 -0.54 -15.35 -1.47
CA LYS A 20 -0.14 -16.13 -2.65
C LYS A 20 -0.39 -15.42 -3.99
N GLN A 21 -1.27 -14.43 -4.05
CA GLN A 21 -1.59 -13.71 -5.29
C GLN A 21 -1.18 -12.25 -5.26
N HIS A 22 -0.83 -11.71 -4.09
CA HIS A 22 -0.55 -10.30 -3.92
C HIS A 22 0.82 -10.04 -3.31
N PHE A 23 1.51 -9.05 -3.85
CA PHE A 23 2.56 -8.34 -3.14
C PHE A 23 2.15 -6.88 -2.93
N GLU A 24 2.64 -6.30 -1.85
CA GLU A 24 2.32 -4.95 -1.42
C GLU A 24 3.58 -4.10 -1.42
N MET A 25 3.50 -2.92 -2.03
CA MET A 25 4.49 -1.87 -1.92
C MET A 25 3.89 -0.72 -1.12
N LYS A 26 4.57 -0.31 -0.05
CA LYS A 26 4.18 0.79 0.83
C LYS A 26 5.26 1.87 0.75
N LEU A 27 4.82 3.10 0.56
CA LEU A 27 5.65 4.29 0.54
C LEU A 27 5.18 5.21 1.65
N ASP A 28 6.04 5.52 2.61
CA ASP A 28 5.79 6.55 3.60
C ASP A 28 6.47 7.84 3.15
N ILE A 29 5.66 8.89 2.95
CA ILE A 29 6.08 10.16 2.36
C ILE A 29 5.97 11.26 3.40
N GLU A 30 7.10 11.88 3.73
CA GLU A 30 7.15 13.05 4.59
C GLU A 30 6.82 14.31 3.79
N LEU A 31 5.91 15.15 4.28
CA LEU A 31 5.49 16.36 3.55
C LEU A 31 6.37 17.56 3.92
N SER A 32 7.59 17.62 3.37
CA SER A 32 8.58 18.66 3.71
C SER A 32 8.24 20.07 3.18
N SER A 33 7.73 20.19 1.95
CA SER A 33 7.35 21.51 1.39
C SER A 33 5.94 21.94 1.80
N PRO A 34 5.72 23.15 2.33
CA PRO A 34 4.38 23.59 2.74
C PRO A 34 3.43 23.79 1.55
N GLU A 35 3.93 24.15 0.36
CA GLU A 35 3.08 24.44 -0.80
C GLU A 35 2.67 23.17 -1.56
N LYS A 36 3.67 22.37 -1.95
CA LYS A 36 3.49 21.29 -2.89
C LYS A 36 4.60 20.26 -2.73
N ASN A 37 4.22 19.00 -2.54
CA ASN A 37 5.12 17.87 -2.66
C ASN A 37 4.73 17.05 -3.89
N LEU A 38 5.73 16.65 -4.66
CA LEU A 38 5.57 15.83 -5.85
C LEU A 38 6.46 14.59 -5.70
N TYR A 39 5.86 13.41 -5.86
CA TYR A 39 6.61 12.18 -6.04
C TYR A 39 6.09 11.40 -7.24
N GLU A 40 7.01 10.73 -7.92
CA GLU A 40 6.74 9.86 -9.07
C GLU A 40 7.31 8.48 -8.77
N VAL A 41 6.55 7.45 -9.13
CA VAL A 41 6.92 6.04 -8.97
C VAL A 41 6.78 5.40 -10.34
N GLU A 42 7.90 4.92 -10.88
CA GLU A 42 7.92 4.12 -12.08
C GLU A 42 8.21 2.67 -11.71
N THR A 43 7.33 1.74 -12.10
CA THR A 43 7.49 0.32 -11.83
C THR A 43 7.60 -0.44 -13.15
N TYR A 44 8.74 -1.07 -13.36
CA TYR A 44 9.05 -1.88 -14.53
C TYR A 44 8.94 -3.36 -14.18
N PHE A 45 8.09 -4.08 -14.89
CA PHE A 45 7.92 -5.52 -14.75
C PHE A 45 8.55 -6.23 -15.93
N PHE A 46 9.51 -7.10 -15.65
CA PHE A 46 10.17 -7.98 -16.60
C PHE A 46 9.61 -9.39 -16.44
N ILE A 47 8.75 -9.78 -17.39
CA ILE A 47 7.95 -11.00 -17.29
C ILE A 47 8.42 -12.03 -18.31
N PRO A 48 8.70 -13.28 -17.91
CA PRO A 48 9.03 -14.35 -18.84
C PRO A 48 7.95 -14.53 -19.91
N LYS A 49 8.34 -14.61 -21.19
CA LYS A 49 7.39 -14.84 -22.31
C LYS A 49 6.56 -16.11 -22.13
N ALA A 50 7.07 -17.10 -21.41
CA ALA A 50 6.36 -18.34 -21.07
C ALA A 50 5.04 -18.12 -20.30
N LEU A 51 4.93 -17.04 -19.53
CA LEU A 51 3.69 -16.68 -18.82
C LEU A 51 2.63 -16.04 -19.73
N ASN A 52 2.94 -15.83 -21.01
CA ASN A 52 2.05 -15.27 -22.03
C ASN A 52 1.40 -13.93 -21.66
N ILE A 53 2.07 -13.09 -20.85
CA ILE A 53 1.61 -11.72 -20.55
C ILE A 53 2.15 -10.78 -21.64
N GLY A 54 1.27 -10.05 -22.32
CA GLY A 54 1.67 -9.15 -23.39
C GLY A 54 0.53 -8.25 -23.89
N PRO A 55 0.79 -7.37 -24.87
CA PRO A 55 -0.16 -6.35 -25.30
C PRO A 55 -1.52 -6.87 -25.79
N ARG A 56 -1.59 -8.15 -26.20
CA ARG A 56 -2.82 -8.80 -26.69
C ARG A 56 -3.52 -9.67 -25.64
N SER A 57 -2.83 -10.04 -24.56
CA SER A 57 -3.32 -10.97 -23.53
C SER A 57 -3.46 -10.34 -22.15
N TYR A 58 -2.94 -9.12 -21.96
CA TYR A 58 -3.02 -8.36 -20.73
C TYR A 58 -3.20 -6.88 -21.06
N SER A 59 -4.41 -6.37 -20.87
CA SER A 59 -4.79 -5.01 -21.21
C SER A 59 -4.53 -4.02 -20.06
N LYS A 60 -4.64 -2.72 -20.36
CA LYS A 60 -4.67 -1.66 -19.32
C LYS A 60 -5.78 -1.90 -18.29
N ALA A 61 -6.95 -2.36 -18.74
CA ALA A 61 -8.08 -2.65 -17.85
C ALA A 61 -7.74 -3.81 -16.91
N ASP A 62 -7.10 -4.86 -17.42
CA ASP A 62 -6.64 -5.99 -16.59
C ASP A 62 -5.63 -5.51 -15.55
N PHE A 63 -4.67 -4.67 -15.93
CA PHE A 63 -3.71 -4.10 -14.99
C PHE A 63 -4.40 -3.31 -13.86
N TYR A 64 -5.32 -2.40 -14.21
CA TYR A 64 -6.00 -1.58 -13.20
C TYR A 64 -7.02 -2.34 -12.36
N ASN A 65 -7.63 -3.41 -12.86
CA ASN A 65 -8.49 -4.30 -12.09
C ASN A 65 -7.69 -5.16 -11.10
N ASN A 66 -6.44 -5.49 -11.45
CA ASN A 66 -5.52 -6.26 -10.62
C ASN A 66 -4.61 -5.38 -9.74
N THR A 67 -4.81 -4.05 -9.72
CA THR A 67 -4.01 -3.15 -8.88
C THR A 67 -4.92 -2.39 -7.92
N GLN A 68 -4.69 -2.59 -6.62
CA GLN A 68 -5.36 -1.84 -5.56
C GLN A 68 -4.47 -0.72 -5.05
N ARG A 69 -5.08 0.41 -4.72
CA ARG A 69 -4.38 1.62 -4.28
C ARG A 69 -5.03 2.12 -3.01
N TYR A 70 -4.22 2.39 -1.98
CA TYR A 70 -4.69 2.98 -0.74
C TYR A 70 -3.76 4.11 -0.37
N ILE A 71 -4.28 5.34 -0.46
CA ILE A 71 -3.61 6.51 0.09
C ILE A 71 -4.29 6.91 1.38
N ARG A 72 -3.51 7.15 2.42
CA ARG A 72 -4.00 7.49 3.76
C ARG A 72 -3.03 8.42 4.47
N PHE A 73 -3.49 9.10 5.50
CA PHE A 73 -2.58 9.74 6.44
C PHE A 73 -1.71 8.71 7.15
N SER A 74 -0.45 9.05 7.38
CA SER A 74 0.41 8.29 8.27
C SER A 74 -0.09 8.39 9.70
N THR A 75 0.12 7.32 10.47
CA THR A 75 -0.14 7.37 11.91
C THR A 75 0.85 8.33 12.55
N PRO A 76 0.40 9.34 13.33
CA PRO A 76 1.34 10.24 13.99
C PRO A 76 2.18 9.45 15.01
N LYS A 77 3.50 9.63 14.96
CA LYS A 77 4.45 8.98 15.87
C LYS A 77 4.39 9.65 17.25
N ILE A 78 4.09 8.88 18.28
CA ILE A 78 4.05 9.33 19.68
C ILE A 78 4.34 8.12 20.57
N SER A 79 5.30 8.26 21.48
CA SER A 79 5.70 7.15 22.34
C SER A 79 4.59 6.76 23.32
N LEU A 80 4.62 5.51 23.77
CA LEU A 80 3.57 4.93 24.62
C LEU A 80 3.24 5.78 25.86
N LEU A 81 4.25 6.30 26.56
CA LEU A 81 4.07 7.15 27.73
C LEU A 81 3.44 8.50 27.38
N LYS A 82 3.88 9.11 26.28
CA LYS A 82 3.38 10.42 25.83
C LYS A 82 1.90 10.38 25.42
N LEU A 83 1.36 9.20 25.13
CA LEU A 83 -0.07 9.02 24.84
C LEU A 83 -0.98 9.32 26.04
N VAL A 84 -0.47 9.25 27.27
CA VAL A 84 -1.27 9.43 28.51
C VAL A 84 -0.65 10.43 29.50
N GLU A 85 0.49 11.03 29.15
CA GLU A 85 1.19 12.03 29.96
C GLU A 85 0.34 13.31 30.12
N PRO A 86 0.08 13.81 31.34
CA PRO A 86 -0.83 14.96 31.57
C PRO A 86 -0.42 16.26 30.87
N ASP A 87 0.89 16.53 30.77
CA ASP A 87 1.41 17.81 30.29
C ASP A 87 1.43 17.92 28.76
N ILE A 88 1.09 16.84 28.05
CA ILE A 88 1.13 16.82 26.58
C ILE A 88 -0.26 17.14 26.03
N GLU A 89 -0.46 18.34 25.51
CA GLU A 89 -1.75 18.76 24.92
C GLU A 89 -2.11 17.94 23.66
N ALA A 90 -1.10 17.46 22.94
CA ALA A 90 -1.28 16.59 21.77
C ALA A 90 -1.73 15.15 22.12
N SER A 91 -1.67 14.76 23.40
CA SER A 91 -2.06 13.45 23.90
C SER A 91 -3.53 13.15 23.54
N PRO A 92 -3.80 12.04 22.83
CA PRO A 92 -5.18 11.63 22.54
C PRO A 92 -5.99 11.43 23.82
N PHE A 93 -5.38 10.85 24.86
CA PHE A 93 -6.03 10.64 26.15
C PHE A 93 -6.49 11.95 26.80
N ASN A 94 -5.62 12.96 26.85
CA ASN A 94 -5.96 14.26 27.44
C ASN A 94 -7.03 14.98 26.63
N ARG A 95 -6.94 14.93 25.29
CA ARG A 95 -7.94 15.50 24.38
C ARG A 95 -9.31 14.82 24.55
N ILE A 96 -9.34 13.50 24.74
CA ILE A 96 -10.56 12.74 25.04
C ILE A 96 -11.15 13.21 26.38
N ASN A 97 -10.37 13.22 27.45
CA ASN A 97 -10.84 13.63 28.78
C ASN A 97 -11.39 15.05 28.80
N LYS A 98 -10.67 16.01 28.21
CA LYS A 98 -11.12 17.42 28.12
C LYS A 98 -12.48 17.52 27.43
N LYS A 99 -12.69 16.79 26.33
CA LYS A 99 -13.96 16.81 25.59
C LYS A 99 -15.07 16.02 26.29
N ILE A 100 -14.76 14.92 26.96
CA ILE A 100 -15.71 14.21 27.82
C ILE A 100 -16.21 15.14 28.93
N ALA A 101 -15.30 15.85 29.62
CA ALA A 101 -15.67 16.80 30.67
C ALA A 101 -16.62 17.90 30.14
N LEU A 102 -16.40 18.42 28.92
CA LEU A 102 -17.31 19.36 28.28
C LEU A 102 -18.71 18.77 28.04
N ILE A 103 -18.80 17.50 27.64
CA ILE A 103 -20.11 16.87 27.42
C ILE A 103 -20.81 16.63 28.76
N LEU A 104 -20.06 16.21 29.79
CA LEU A 104 -20.59 16.02 31.13
C LEU A 104 -21.08 17.33 31.77
N SER A 105 -20.48 18.48 31.44
CA SER A 105 -20.97 19.80 31.84
C SER A 105 -22.17 20.31 31.03
N GLY A 106 -22.72 19.50 30.13
CA GLY A 106 -23.96 19.78 29.40
C GLY A 106 -23.78 20.21 27.94
N ASN A 107 -22.57 20.19 27.38
CA ASN A 107 -22.36 20.51 25.97
C ASN A 107 -22.89 19.40 25.06
N LYS A 108 -23.88 19.73 24.22
CA LYS A 108 -24.54 18.81 23.27
C LYS A 108 -24.12 19.02 21.81
N ASP A 109 -23.07 19.79 21.54
CA ASP A 109 -22.63 20.06 20.18
C ASP A 109 -22.17 18.76 19.48
N ALA A 110 -22.79 18.47 18.34
CA ALA A 110 -22.45 17.34 17.49
C ALA A 110 -20.98 17.36 17.04
N LYS A 111 -20.36 18.55 16.90
CA LYS A 111 -18.93 18.67 16.58
C LYS A 111 -18.05 18.12 17.70
N VAL A 112 -18.38 18.39 18.96
CA VAL A 112 -17.63 17.86 20.12
C VAL A 112 -17.75 16.34 20.16
N VAL A 113 -18.96 15.81 19.98
CA VAL A 113 -19.22 14.36 19.91
C VAL A 113 -18.43 13.68 18.79
N ASN A 114 -18.47 14.23 17.57
CA ASN A 114 -17.70 13.72 16.43
C ASN A 114 -16.19 13.86 16.64
N SER A 115 -15.75 14.89 17.35
CA SER A 115 -14.34 15.06 17.70
C SER A 115 -13.86 13.98 18.67
N VAL A 116 -14.64 13.62 19.68
CA VAL A 116 -14.33 12.49 20.60
C VAL A 116 -14.32 11.16 19.83
N TYR A 117 -15.33 10.95 18.97
CA TYR A 117 -15.43 9.76 18.11
C TYR A 117 -14.17 9.55 17.27
N ASN A 118 -13.69 10.61 16.60
CA ASN A 118 -12.48 10.55 15.78
C ASN A 118 -11.20 10.42 16.62
N GLU A 119 -11.18 11.01 17.81
CA GLU A 119 -10.03 10.95 18.73
C GLU A 119 -9.80 9.53 19.26
N PHE A 120 -10.86 8.79 19.63
CA PHE A 120 -10.75 7.37 20.02
C PHE A 120 -10.16 6.50 18.91
N LYS A 121 -10.62 6.71 17.67
CA LYS A 121 -10.08 5.99 16.51
C LYS A 121 -8.60 6.30 16.29
N LEU A 122 -8.22 7.58 16.31
CA LEU A 122 -6.82 7.96 16.14
C LEU A 122 -5.94 7.43 17.29
N PHE A 123 -6.46 7.43 18.51
CA PHE A 123 -5.78 6.86 19.68
C PHE A 123 -5.52 5.37 19.48
N GLY A 124 -6.52 4.61 18.99
CA GLY A 124 -6.36 3.20 18.66
C GLY A 124 -5.31 2.95 17.56
N CYS A 125 -5.24 3.82 16.55
CA CYS A 125 -4.18 3.74 15.52
C CYS A 125 -2.78 3.95 16.13
N MET A 126 -2.62 4.98 16.96
CA MET A 126 -1.33 5.29 17.59
C MET A 126 -0.87 4.17 18.52
N ILE A 127 -1.76 3.65 19.38
CA ILE A 127 -1.42 2.53 20.27
C ILE A 127 -1.02 1.29 19.47
N LYS A 128 -1.79 0.93 18.42
CA LYS A 128 -1.45 -0.25 17.61
C LYS A 128 -0.11 -0.10 16.90
N SER A 129 0.20 1.10 16.39
CA SER A 129 1.49 1.39 15.77
C SER A 129 2.61 1.22 16.79
N GLU A 130 2.50 1.90 17.92
CA GLU A 130 3.53 1.89 18.97
C GLU A 130 3.78 0.47 19.50
N PHE A 131 2.72 -0.29 19.82
CA PHE A 131 2.90 -1.69 20.25
C PHE A 131 3.54 -2.56 19.18
N LYS A 132 3.20 -2.35 17.90
CA LYS A 132 3.83 -3.07 16.80
C LYS A 132 5.31 -2.71 16.72
N ASP A 133 5.64 -1.42 16.70
CA ASP A 133 6.99 -0.92 16.51
C ASP A 133 7.91 -1.34 17.68
N CYS A 134 7.46 -1.20 18.92
CA CYS A 134 8.16 -1.72 20.10
C CYS A 134 8.31 -3.24 20.05
N SER A 135 7.25 -3.99 19.70
CA SER A 135 7.33 -5.44 19.62
C SER A 135 8.33 -5.92 18.56
N SER A 136 8.32 -5.31 17.38
CA SER A 136 9.24 -5.62 16.29
C SER A 136 10.68 -5.27 16.66
N PHE A 137 10.91 -4.15 17.37
CA PHE A 137 12.22 -3.79 17.91
C PHE A 137 12.76 -4.90 18.82
N PHE A 138 12.02 -5.28 19.87
CA PHE A 138 12.49 -6.31 20.80
C PHE A 138 12.69 -7.68 20.14
N ILE A 139 11.80 -8.09 19.23
CA ILE A 139 11.96 -9.34 18.48
C ILE A 139 13.23 -9.33 17.64
N LYS A 140 13.54 -8.20 16.98
CA LYS A 140 14.77 -8.03 16.20
C LYS A 140 16.00 -8.13 17.11
N GLU A 141 16.03 -7.39 18.21
CA GLU A 141 17.13 -7.42 19.18
C GLU A 141 17.34 -8.84 19.75
N LEU A 142 16.27 -9.55 20.12
CA LEU A 142 16.37 -10.92 20.61
C LEU A 142 17.00 -11.87 19.56
N ASN A 143 16.64 -11.71 18.29
CA ASN A 143 17.21 -12.52 17.21
C ASN A 143 18.68 -12.17 16.94
N GLU A 144 19.09 -10.90 17.05
CA GLU A 144 20.48 -10.47 16.79
C GLU A 144 21.43 -10.83 17.93
N VAL A 145 20.97 -10.78 19.18
CA VAL A 145 21.77 -11.10 20.37
C VAL A 145 22.05 -12.62 20.47
N SER A 146 21.23 -13.44 19.81
CA SER A 146 21.26 -14.92 19.88
C SER A 146 22.57 -15.59 19.44
N THR A 147 23.46 -14.91 18.69
CA THR A 147 24.61 -15.58 18.05
C THR A 147 25.94 -15.58 18.79
N SER A 148 26.22 -14.73 19.79
CA SER A 148 27.46 -14.74 20.63
C SER A 148 27.51 -13.60 21.68
N ALA A 149 26.40 -12.95 21.99
CA ALA A 149 26.44 -11.71 22.78
C ALA A 149 26.79 -11.95 24.27
N PRO A 150 27.53 -11.02 24.91
CA PRO A 150 27.77 -11.05 26.35
C PRO A 150 26.45 -11.07 27.16
N ALA A 151 26.46 -11.74 28.32
CA ALA A 151 25.30 -11.80 29.23
C ALA A 151 24.76 -10.42 29.66
N GLU A 152 25.60 -9.38 29.62
CA GLU A 152 25.23 -7.99 29.90
C GLU A 152 24.22 -7.43 28.89
N ASN A 153 24.31 -7.80 27.61
CA ASN A 153 23.36 -7.36 26.59
C ASN A 153 21.96 -7.90 26.84
N TYR A 154 21.87 -9.19 27.23
CA TYR A 154 20.59 -9.80 27.61
C TYR A 154 19.99 -9.15 28.86
N LEU A 155 20.82 -8.78 29.85
CA LEU A 155 20.36 -8.09 31.05
C LEU A 155 19.78 -6.70 30.72
N ILE A 156 20.45 -5.93 29.87
CA ILE A 156 19.97 -4.61 29.42
C ILE A 156 18.65 -4.79 28.65
N LEU A 157 18.58 -5.78 27.76
CA LEU A 157 17.38 -6.07 26.98
C LEU A 157 16.20 -6.46 27.86
N ALA A 158 16.42 -7.32 28.86
CA ALA A 158 15.41 -7.71 29.85
C ALA A 158 14.91 -6.50 30.65
N LYS A 159 15.81 -5.61 31.09
CA LYS A 159 15.43 -4.38 31.80
C LYS A 159 14.58 -3.44 30.94
N ASN A 160 14.97 -3.26 29.67
CA ASN A 160 14.21 -2.44 28.73
C ASN A 160 12.83 -3.05 28.44
N LEU A 161 12.76 -4.38 28.29
CA LEU A 161 11.50 -5.10 28.10
C LEU A 161 10.59 -4.97 29.32
N MET A 162 11.12 -5.10 30.54
CA MET A 162 10.36 -4.84 31.78
C MET A 162 9.82 -3.42 31.84
N THR A 163 10.60 -2.42 31.45
CA THR A 163 10.14 -1.02 31.39
C THR A 163 8.94 -0.89 30.43
N PHE A 164 9.01 -1.52 29.25
CA PHE A 164 7.91 -1.52 28.28
C PHE A 164 6.65 -2.25 28.81
N ILE A 165 6.82 -3.34 29.54
CA ILE A 165 5.74 -4.06 30.23
C ILE A 165 5.05 -3.15 31.24
N GLU A 166 5.82 -2.46 32.10
CA GLU A 166 5.29 -1.53 33.10
C GLU A 166 4.53 -0.36 32.46
N ASP A 167 5.07 0.23 31.42
CA ASP A 167 4.44 1.35 30.70
C ASP A 167 3.14 0.90 30.02
N SER A 168 3.10 -0.34 29.52
CA SER A 168 1.89 -0.95 28.99
C SER A 168 0.83 -1.18 30.09
N LYS A 169 1.23 -1.61 31.29
CA LYS A 169 0.33 -1.72 32.45
C LYS A 169 -0.25 -0.35 32.86
N LYS A 170 0.58 0.71 32.87
CA LYS A 170 0.12 2.08 33.12
C LYS A 170 -0.91 2.54 32.08
N LEU A 171 -0.65 2.29 30.79
CA LEU A 171 -1.58 2.60 29.71
C LEU A 171 -2.92 1.88 29.88
N ILE A 172 -2.90 0.57 30.18
CA ILE A 172 -4.11 -0.22 30.44
C ILE A 172 -4.93 0.40 31.58
N SER A 173 -4.27 0.74 32.69
CA SER A 173 -4.91 1.38 33.85
C SER A 173 -5.54 2.73 33.49
N LYS A 174 -4.83 3.58 32.73
CA LYS A 174 -5.34 4.88 32.26
C LYS A 174 -6.54 4.71 31.33
N ILE A 175 -6.51 3.78 30.38
CA ILE A 175 -7.66 3.53 29.50
C ILE A 175 -8.87 3.06 30.29
N ASN A 176 -8.67 2.16 31.26
CA ASN A 176 -9.75 1.67 32.12
C ASN A 176 -10.41 2.79 32.93
N SER A 177 -9.66 3.82 33.34
CA SER A 177 -10.21 4.93 34.13
C SER A 177 -11.23 5.78 33.36
N LEU A 178 -11.15 5.83 32.01
CA LEU A 178 -12.13 6.52 31.15
C LEU A 178 -13.54 5.96 31.29
N ARG A 179 -13.67 4.69 31.69
CA ARG A 179 -14.97 4.02 31.76
C ARG A 179 -15.92 4.68 32.75
N SER A 180 -15.40 5.24 33.83
CA SER A 180 -16.22 5.89 34.87
C SER A 180 -17.01 7.08 34.30
N GLY A 181 -16.33 7.98 33.60
CA GLY A 181 -16.96 9.14 32.94
C GLY A 181 -17.92 8.72 31.82
N LEU A 182 -17.57 7.69 31.05
CA LEU A 182 -18.37 7.22 29.91
C LEU A 182 -19.64 6.45 30.31
N SER A 183 -19.71 5.92 31.53
CA SER A 183 -20.87 5.16 32.02
C SER A 183 -22.06 6.04 32.39
N GLN A 184 -21.87 7.36 32.49
CA GLN A 184 -22.93 8.30 32.88
C GLN A 184 -24.08 8.35 31.85
N SER A 185 -25.31 8.57 32.32
CA SER A 185 -26.51 8.61 31.46
C SER A 185 -26.46 9.73 30.42
N VAL A 186 -25.85 10.87 30.76
CA VAL A 186 -25.67 12.05 29.89
C VAL A 186 -24.81 11.75 28.66
N MET A 187 -23.97 10.71 28.71
CA MET A 187 -23.06 10.40 27.61
C MET A 187 -23.79 9.85 26.38
N PRO A 188 -23.62 10.46 25.18
CA PRO A 188 -24.25 9.97 23.95
C PRO A 188 -23.88 8.53 23.62
N LEU A 189 -24.87 7.76 23.14
CA LEU A 189 -24.71 6.35 22.79
C LEU A 189 -23.56 6.13 21.80
N LYS A 190 -23.44 7.00 20.79
CA LYS A 190 -22.35 6.96 19.81
C LYS A 190 -20.95 6.92 20.44
N ILE A 191 -20.73 7.65 21.53
CA ILE A 191 -19.43 7.67 22.24
C ILE A 191 -19.25 6.38 23.04
N LYS A 192 -20.30 5.92 23.73
CA LYS A 192 -20.28 4.66 24.50
C LYS A 192 -19.91 3.47 23.60
N GLU A 193 -20.59 3.34 22.46
CA GLU A 193 -20.33 2.28 21.48
C GLU A 193 -18.92 2.39 20.87
N THR A 194 -18.49 3.61 20.57
CA THR A 194 -17.13 3.87 20.05
C THR A 194 -16.07 3.46 21.05
N PHE A 195 -16.28 3.76 22.32
CA PHE A 195 -15.37 3.33 23.38
C PHE A 195 -15.33 1.81 23.51
N CYS A 196 -16.47 1.11 23.45
CA CYS A 196 -16.49 -0.35 23.44
C CYS A 196 -15.69 -0.95 22.27
N PHE A 197 -15.86 -0.39 21.06
CA PHE A 197 -15.07 -0.81 19.88
C PHE A 197 -13.58 -0.52 20.07
N PHE A 198 -13.23 0.65 20.59
CA PHE A 198 -11.85 1.03 20.88
C PHE A 198 -11.22 0.09 21.93
N GLU A 199 -11.93 -0.20 23.01
CA GLU A 199 -11.44 -0.99 24.13
C GLU A 199 -11.27 -2.47 23.75
N GLU A 200 -12.20 -3.04 22.98
CA GLU A 200 -12.06 -4.39 22.41
C GLU A 200 -10.85 -4.46 21.46
N TYR A 201 -10.68 -3.47 20.58
CA TYR A 201 -9.54 -3.41 19.67
C TYR A 201 -8.20 -3.22 20.39
N PHE A 202 -8.17 -2.35 21.41
CA PHE A 202 -7.01 -2.15 22.27
C PHE A 202 -6.61 -3.45 22.93
N SER A 203 -7.56 -4.15 23.55
CA SER A 203 -7.32 -5.43 24.22
C SER A 203 -6.74 -6.50 23.28
N LEU A 204 -7.24 -6.60 22.05
CA LEU A 204 -6.67 -7.49 21.03
C LEU A 204 -5.28 -7.07 20.59
N SER A 205 -5.05 -5.77 20.43
CA SER A 205 -3.76 -5.24 19.99
C SER A 205 -2.67 -5.48 21.02
N THR A 206 -3.01 -5.33 22.30
CA THR A 206 -2.17 -5.66 23.46
C THR A 206 -1.86 -7.16 23.48
N GLU A 207 -2.88 -8.02 23.47
CA GLU A 207 -2.69 -9.48 23.46
C GLU A 207 -1.80 -9.92 22.30
N GLU A 208 -2.04 -9.42 21.09
CA GLU A 208 -1.25 -9.78 19.91
C GLU A 208 0.23 -9.40 20.08
N ALA A 209 0.52 -8.16 20.49
CA ALA A 209 1.89 -7.68 20.66
C ALA A 209 2.67 -8.49 21.72
N PHE A 210 2.06 -8.70 22.88
CA PHE A 210 2.69 -9.47 23.96
C PHE A 210 2.79 -10.96 23.64
N THR A 211 1.87 -11.53 22.85
CA THR A 211 1.96 -12.93 22.43
C THR A 211 3.17 -13.17 21.53
N TYR A 212 3.39 -12.30 20.53
CA TYR A 212 4.57 -12.39 19.67
C TYR A 212 5.88 -12.16 20.43
N LEU A 213 5.90 -11.23 21.39
CA LEU A 213 7.06 -11.01 22.25
C LEU A 213 7.36 -12.21 23.15
N LEU A 214 6.33 -12.79 23.78
CA LEU A 214 6.48 -13.97 24.62
C LEU A 214 7.01 -15.16 23.81
N ASP A 215 6.53 -15.36 22.58
CA ASP A 215 7.04 -16.42 21.68
C ASP A 215 8.52 -16.21 21.33
N ALA A 216 8.94 -14.97 21.05
CA ALA A 216 10.35 -14.65 20.77
C ALA A 216 11.24 -14.86 22.01
N VAL A 217 10.80 -14.38 23.18
CA VAL A 217 11.52 -14.56 24.45
C VAL A 217 11.68 -16.04 24.78
N LYS A 218 10.63 -16.85 24.64
CA LYS A 218 10.68 -18.31 24.92
C LYS A 218 11.62 -19.10 24.01
N LYS A 219 11.94 -18.57 22.83
CA LYS A 219 12.93 -19.16 21.92
C LYS A 219 14.36 -18.81 22.31
N THR A 220 14.54 -17.91 23.27
CA THR A 220 15.85 -17.48 23.76
C THR A 220 16.24 -18.35 24.97
N ASP A 221 17.45 -18.90 24.96
CA ASP A 221 17.98 -19.70 26.07
C ASP A 221 18.65 -18.79 27.12
N TYR A 222 17.88 -17.88 27.73
CA TYR A 222 18.36 -16.97 28.77
C TYR A 222 17.37 -16.83 29.93
N SER A 223 17.78 -17.29 31.12
CA SER A 223 16.94 -17.34 32.32
C SER A 223 16.55 -15.97 32.90
N GLY A 224 17.27 -14.91 32.58
CA GLY A 224 16.98 -13.55 33.08
C GLY A 224 15.68 -12.95 32.53
N PHE A 225 15.02 -13.59 31.56
CA PHE A 225 13.69 -13.19 31.09
C PHE A 225 12.53 -13.80 31.89
N ALA A 226 12.77 -14.66 32.87
CA ALA A 226 11.70 -15.36 33.60
C ALA A 226 10.64 -14.41 34.21
N GLU A 227 11.08 -13.24 34.69
CA GLU A 227 10.16 -12.22 35.19
C GLU A 227 9.35 -11.56 34.06
N CYS A 228 10.01 -11.21 32.95
CA CYS A 228 9.33 -10.69 31.75
C CYS A 228 8.26 -11.66 31.26
N GLU A 229 8.58 -12.96 31.19
CA GLU A 229 7.63 -13.99 30.76
C GLU A 229 6.39 -14.03 31.66
N ARG A 230 6.59 -14.07 32.98
CA ARG A 230 5.51 -14.09 33.97
C ARG A 230 4.58 -12.87 33.80
N GLU A 231 5.15 -11.69 33.69
CA GLU A 231 4.41 -10.44 33.56
C GLU A 231 3.68 -10.33 32.21
N MET A 232 4.28 -10.79 31.11
CA MET A 232 3.61 -10.85 29.80
C MET A 232 2.46 -11.85 29.80
N ILE A 233 2.63 -13.02 30.41
CA ILE A 233 1.55 -14.01 30.57
C ILE A 233 0.38 -13.42 31.36
N GLU A 234 0.66 -12.67 32.43
CA GLU A 234 -0.37 -11.99 33.21
C GLU A 234 -1.14 -10.95 32.37
N ILE A 235 -0.43 -10.11 31.59
CA ILE A 235 -1.05 -9.15 30.68
C ILE A 235 -1.96 -9.88 29.68
N ILE A 236 -1.44 -10.89 28.96
CA ILE A 236 -2.21 -11.66 27.97
C ILE A 236 -3.47 -12.27 28.60
N SER A 237 -3.31 -12.93 29.75
CA SER A 237 -4.40 -13.59 30.46
C SER A 237 -5.46 -12.60 30.95
N SER A 238 -5.02 -11.45 31.48
CA SER A 238 -5.93 -10.39 31.95
C SER A 238 -6.75 -9.78 30.81
N GLN A 239 -6.14 -9.58 29.63
CA GLN A 239 -6.83 -9.08 28.44
C GLN A 239 -7.85 -10.11 27.91
N ASN A 240 -7.49 -11.39 27.91
CA ASN A 240 -8.40 -12.47 27.52
C ASN A 240 -9.60 -12.55 28.47
N LYS A 241 -9.36 -12.55 29.78
CA LYS A 241 -10.40 -12.51 30.82
C LYS A 241 -11.30 -11.28 30.67
N PHE A 242 -10.72 -10.10 30.47
CA PHE A 242 -11.46 -8.87 30.25
C PHE A 242 -12.48 -8.99 29.10
N ARG A 243 -12.06 -9.54 27.95
CA ARG A 243 -12.96 -9.74 26.79
C ARG A 243 -14.05 -10.77 27.08
N ARG A 244 -13.78 -11.81 27.88
CA ARG A 244 -14.80 -12.77 28.36
C ARG A 244 -15.83 -12.11 29.28
N ASP A 245 -15.37 -11.36 30.28
CA ASP A 245 -16.22 -10.68 31.25
C ASP A 245 -17.14 -9.64 30.56
N LYS A 246 -16.64 -9.00 29.51
CA LYS A 246 -17.41 -8.08 28.66
C LYS A 246 -18.26 -8.75 27.59
N LYS A 247 -18.20 -10.08 27.45
CA LYS A 247 -18.91 -10.85 26.43
C LYS A 247 -18.61 -10.38 25.00
N TYR A 248 -17.38 -9.95 24.74
CA TYR A 248 -16.94 -9.59 23.40
C TYR A 248 -16.80 -10.83 22.52
N PHE A 249 -16.99 -10.66 21.20
CA PHE A 249 -16.95 -11.76 20.22
C PHE A 249 -15.53 -12.13 19.79
N SER A 250 -14.54 -11.30 20.12
CA SER A 250 -13.14 -11.51 19.80
C SER A 250 -12.45 -12.47 20.78
N LEU A 251 -12.95 -13.70 20.85
CA LEU A 251 -12.41 -14.79 21.66
C LEU A 251 -12.14 -16.02 20.78
N ILE A 252 -10.97 -16.63 20.96
CA ILE A 252 -10.63 -17.92 20.35
C ILE A 252 -11.35 -19.03 21.14
N LYS A 253 -11.97 -19.97 20.43
CA LYS A 253 -12.66 -21.14 20.97
C LYS A 253 -11.99 -22.41 20.43
N ASP A 254 -11.83 -23.42 21.28
CA ASP A 254 -11.09 -24.65 20.95
C ASP A 254 -11.87 -25.57 19.98
N GLU A 255 -13.20 -25.52 20.00
CA GLU A 255 -14.06 -26.48 19.29
C GLU A 255 -14.82 -25.90 18.07
N ARG A 256 -14.62 -24.62 17.73
CA ARG A 256 -15.29 -23.98 16.58
C ARG A 256 -14.29 -23.42 15.59
N HIS A 257 -14.65 -23.42 14.31
CA HIS A 257 -14.01 -22.58 13.31
C HIS A 257 -14.01 -21.13 13.84
N ASN A 258 -12.82 -20.58 14.11
CA ASN A 258 -12.63 -19.26 14.72
C ASN A 258 -12.92 -18.09 13.75
N GLU A 259 -13.89 -18.28 12.84
CA GLU A 259 -14.30 -17.32 11.82
C GLU A 259 -14.81 -16.01 12.45
N VAL A 260 -15.66 -16.11 13.47
CA VAL A 260 -16.21 -14.93 14.17
C VAL A 260 -15.11 -14.07 14.77
N PHE A 261 -14.05 -14.68 15.30
CA PHE A 261 -12.89 -13.97 15.82
C PHE A 261 -12.19 -13.19 14.70
N VAL A 262 -11.88 -13.85 13.57
CA VAL A 262 -11.21 -13.22 12.42
C VAL A 262 -12.05 -12.08 11.84
N TYR A 263 -13.36 -12.31 11.66
CA TYR A 263 -14.30 -11.30 11.19
C TYR A 263 -14.36 -10.09 12.14
N ARG A 264 -14.57 -10.31 13.44
CA ARG A 264 -14.67 -9.23 14.44
C ARG A 264 -13.38 -8.41 14.50
N ARG A 265 -12.22 -9.08 14.51
CA ARG A 265 -10.90 -8.42 14.48
C ARG A 265 -10.75 -7.53 13.23
N SER A 266 -11.19 -7.99 12.07
CA SER A 266 -11.18 -7.22 10.82
C SER A 266 -12.08 -5.99 10.89
N VAL A 267 -13.31 -6.13 11.43
CA VAL A 267 -14.25 -5.02 11.62
C VAL A 267 -13.67 -3.95 12.55
N LEU A 268 -13.13 -4.35 13.71
CA LEU A 268 -12.50 -3.45 14.67
C LEU A 268 -11.31 -2.70 14.06
N LYS A 269 -10.44 -3.43 13.36
CA LYS A 269 -9.30 -2.83 12.64
C LYS A 269 -9.76 -1.79 11.63
N LYS A 270 -10.76 -2.12 10.78
CA LYS A 270 -11.31 -1.19 9.77
C LYS A 270 -11.94 0.05 10.43
N PHE A 271 -12.70 -0.14 11.51
CA PHE A 271 -13.30 0.94 12.27
C PHE A 271 -12.25 1.92 12.81
N ILE A 272 -11.21 1.42 13.47
CA ILE A 272 -10.14 2.24 14.05
C ILE A 272 -9.31 2.93 12.96
N SER A 273 -8.82 2.15 11.99
CA SER A 273 -7.98 2.67 10.89
C SER A 273 -8.68 3.69 9.98
N SER A 274 -10.02 3.72 9.95
CA SER A 274 -10.77 4.74 9.21
C SER A 274 -10.45 6.18 9.61
N ALA A 275 -9.85 6.43 10.78
CA ALA A 275 -9.37 7.76 11.15
C ALA A 275 -8.21 8.30 10.30
N LEU A 276 -7.60 7.44 9.49
CA LEU A 276 -6.47 7.77 8.61
C LEU A 276 -6.87 7.77 7.13
N PHE A 277 -7.99 7.16 6.76
CA PHE A 277 -8.36 6.97 5.36
C PHE A 277 -8.62 8.31 4.66
N LEU A 278 -8.10 8.44 3.44
CA LEU A 278 -8.42 9.53 2.54
C LEU A 278 -9.50 9.09 1.57
N LYS A 279 -10.32 10.04 1.13
CA LYS A 279 -11.33 9.80 0.11
C LYS A 279 -10.69 10.01 -1.26
N VAL A 280 -11.02 9.11 -2.18
CA VAL A 280 -10.38 9.02 -3.49
C VAL A 280 -11.48 8.98 -4.54
N GLU A 281 -11.55 10.00 -5.39
CA GLU A 281 -12.57 10.13 -6.43
C GLU A 281 -11.94 10.06 -7.82
N VAL A 282 -12.42 9.15 -8.66
CA VAL A 282 -11.92 9.00 -10.04
C VAL A 282 -12.53 10.10 -10.89
N SER A 283 -11.68 10.99 -11.41
CA SER A 283 -12.09 11.89 -12.48
C SER A 283 -11.84 11.17 -13.81
N GLU A 284 -12.89 10.66 -14.45
CA GLU A 284 -12.76 10.18 -15.83
C GLU A 284 -12.50 11.39 -16.74
N SER A 285 -11.23 11.66 -17.06
CA SER A 285 -10.87 12.73 -17.99
C SER A 285 -11.12 12.28 -19.43
N GLN A 286 -12.38 12.05 -19.80
CA GLN A 286 -12.79 11.84 -21.20
C GLN A 286 -12.64 13.12 -22.05
N ALA A 287 -12.44 14.28 -21.42
CA ALA A 287 -12.39 15.56 -22.12
C ALA A 287 -11.23 15.66 -23.14
N LEU A 288 -10.03 15.18 -22.81
CA LEU A 288 -8.87 15.31 -23.72
C LEU A 288 -8.97 14.38 -24.94
N SER A 289 -9.50 13.16 -24.76
CA SER A 289 -9.70 12.22 -25.86
C SER A 289 -10.75 12.73 -26.84
N GLN A 290 -11.82 13.35 -26.34
CA GLN A 290 -12.86 13.96 -27.17
C GLN A 290 -12.33 15.13 -28.01
N VAL A 291 -11.44 15.97 -27.46
CA VAL A 291 -10.82 17.07 -28.23
C VAL A 291 -9.97 16.54 -29.39
N LEU A 292 -9.13 15.54 -29.13
CA LEU A 292 -8.29 14.93 -30.18
C LEU A 292 -9.12 14.18 -31.23
N PHE A 293 -10.20 13.51 -30.82
CA PHE A 293 -11.17 12.91 -31.76
C PHE A 293 -11.90 13.98 -32.57
N GLY A 294 -12.16 15.16 -31.99
CA GLY A 294 -12.66 16.34 -32.69
C GLY A 294 -11.68 16.84 -33.75
N ILE A 295 -10.38 16.93 -33.43
CA ILE A 295 -9.33 17.29 -34.39
C ILE A 295 -9.25 16.27 -35.53
N ALA A 296 -9.29 14.97 -35.22
CA ALA A 296 -9.32 13.91 -36.23
C ALA A 296 -10.52 14.03 -37.18
N ALA A 297 -11.71 14.32 -36.62
CA ALA A 297 -12.91 14.57 -37.42
C ALA A 297 -12.78 15.82 -38.29
N GLY A 298 -12.15 16.89 -37.78
CA GLY A 298 -11.85 18.11 -38.52
C GLY A 298 -10.94 17.87 -39.72
N PHE A 299 -9.81 17.17 -39.55
CA PHE A 299 -8.91 16.81 -40.64
C PHE A 299 -9.59 15.94 -41.71
N ALA A 300 -10.37 14.97 -41.28
CA ALA A 300 -11.11 14.10 -42.21
C ALA A 300 -12.16 14.89 -43.00
N MET A 301 -12.87 15.82 -42.36
CA MET A 301 -13.83 16.69 -43.07
C MET A 301 -13.12 17.62 -44.05
N LEU A 302 -11.98 18.21 -43.66
CA LEU A 302 -11.17 19.07 -44.54
C LEU A 302 -10.75 18.34 -45.81
N PHE A 303 -10.31 17.08 -45.71
CA PHE A 303 -10.00 16.25 -46.87
C PHE A 303 -11.20 16.10 -47.82
N ALA A 304 -12.38 15.77 -47.29
CA ALA A 304 -13.59 15.63 -48.11
C ALA A 304 -13.98 16.94 -48.81
N VAL A 305 -13.85 18.08 -48.10
CA VAL A 305 -14.13 19.41 -48.68
C VAL A 305 -13.17 19.72 -49.83
N ILE A 306 -11.86 19.50 -49.64
CA ILE A 306 -10.85 19.73 -50.68
C ILE A 306 -11.14 18.85 -51.91
N ALA A 307 -11.46 17.57 -51.70
CA ALA A 307 -11.77 16.65 -52.79
C ALA A 307 -13.06 17.04 -53.52
N THR A 308 -14.05 17.57 -52.81
CA THR A 308 -15.30 18.09 -53.40
C THR A 308 -15.02 19.34 -54.25
N ILE A 309 -14.21 20.27 -53.75
CA ILE A 309 -13.78 21.46 -54.50
C ILE A 309 -13.01 21.07 -55.77
N TYR A 310 -12.12 20.08 -55.67
CA TYR A 310 -11.39 19.53 -56.81
C TYR A 310 -12.32 18.87 -57.84
N ALA A 311 -13.30 18.09 -57.38
CA ALA A 311 -14.28 17.48 -58.27
C ALA A 311 -15.12 18.54 -58.99
N GLN A 312 -15.53 19.60 -58.28
CA GLN A 312 -16.32 20.70 -58.82
C GLN A 312 -15.53 21.56 -59.83
N SER A 313 -14.22 21.72 -59.64
CA SER A 313 -13.39 22.50 -60.58
C SER A 313 -13.09 21.75 -61.89
N LYS A 314 -13.14 20.42 -61.88
CA LYS A 314 -12.75 19.58 -63.02
C LYS A 314 -13.92 18.92 -63.75
N PHE A 315 -15.05 18.69 -63.06
CA PHE A 315 -16.20 17.98 -63.61
C PHE A 315 -17.50 18.74 -63.37
N SER A 316 -18.47 18.58 -64.28
CA SER A 316 -19.81 19.16 -64.09
C SER A 316 -20.54 18.46 -62.93
N LEU A 317 -21.32 19.23 -62.17
CA LEU A 317 -22.04 18.79 -60.96
C LEU A 317 -22.96 17.57 -61.17
N ASN A 318 -23.45 17.36 -62.40
CA ASN A 318 -24.36 16.24 -62.73
C ASN A 318 -23.67 15.09 -63.48
N SER A 319 -22.33 15.09 -63.52
CA SER A 319 -21.58 14.05 -64.23
C SER A 319 -21.34 12.83 -63.33
N TRP A 320 -21.39 11.63 -63.90
CA TRP A 320 -21.04 10.39 -63.19
C TRP A 320 -19.65 10.42 -62.53
N PRO A 321 -18.60 10.99 -63.16
CA PRO A 321 -17.29 11.15 -62.50
C PRO A 321 -17.33 12.03 -61.24
N PHE A 322 -18.13 13.10 -61.23
CA PHE A 322 -18.29 13.97 -60.07
C PHE A 322 -18.92 13.23 -58.88
N VAL A 323 -20.04 12.53 -59.13
CA VAL A 323 -20.72 11.74 -58.10
C VAL A 323 -19.81 10.65 -57.55
N PHE A 324 -19.08 9.95 -58.43
CA PHE A 324 -18.13 8.91 -58.03
C PHE A 324 -17.04 9.44 -57.11
N ILE A 325 -16.42 10.58 -57.45
CA ILE A 325 -15.37 11.18 -56.63
C ILE A 325 -15.90 11.56 -55.24
N ILE A 326 -17.10 12.17 -55.15
CA ILE A 326 -17.69 12.54 -53.86
C ILE A 326 -17.94 11.32 -52.97
N VAL A 327 -18.53 10.25 -53.52
CA VAL A 327 -18.81 9.02 -52.76
C VAL A 327 -17.52 8.40 -52.25
N VAL A 328 -16.51 8.29 -53.11
CA VAL A 328 -15.19 7.74 -52.73
C VAL A 328 -14.54 8.62 -51.67
N SER A 329 -14.52 9.94 -51.83
CA SER A 329 -13.96 10.87 -50.85
C SER A 329 -14.68 10.79 -49.50
N TYR A 330 -15.99 10.56 -49.49
CA TYR A 330 -16.75 10.38 -48.25
C TYR A 330 -16.37 9.07 -47.52
N ILE A 331 -16.19 7.97 -48.25
CA ILE A 331 -15.70 6.71 -47.67
C ILE A 331 -14.27 6.90 -47.12
N PHE A 332 -13.40 7.56 -47.87
CA PHE A 332 -12.03 7.84 -47.44
C PHE A 332 -11.98 8.75 -46.22
N LYS A 333 -12.85 9.76 -46.11
CA LYS A 333 -12.99 10.59 -44.90
C LYS A 333 -13.21 9.72 -43.66
N ASP A 334 -14.14 8.78 -43.71
CA ASP A 334 -14.42 7.92 -42.56
C ASP A 334 -13.23 7.01 -42.22
N ARG A 335 -12.53 6.47 -43.22
CA ARG A 335 -11.31 5.68 -42.99
C ARG A 335 -10.15 6.50 -42.45
N ILE A 336 -9.93 7.70 -42.95
CA ILE A 336 -8.91 8.63 -42.45
C ILE A 336 -9.21 9.01 -40.99
N LYS A 337 -10.47 9.31 -40.65
CA LYS A 337 -10.88 9.59 -39.28
C LYS A 337 -10.57 8.42 -38.34
N ASP A 338 -10.89 7.21 -38.74
CA ASP A 338 -10.62 6.01 -37.92
C ASP A 338 -9.12 5.74 -37.78
N TRP A 339 -8.35 5.89 -38.85
CA TRP A 339 -6.88 5.78 -38.79
C TRP A 339 -6.27 6.84 -37.88
N LEU A 340 -6.70 8.11 -37.99
CA LEU A 340 -6.25 9.19 -37.12
C LEU A 340 -6.62 8.94 -35.66
N LYS A 341 -7.82 8.42 -35.38
CA LYS A 341 -8.20 8.01 -34.02
C LYS A 341 -7.27 6.94 -33.46
N VAL A 342 -6.89 5.94 -34.26
CA VAL A 342 -5.97 4.87 -33.86
C VAL A 342 -4.53 5.35 -33.73
N LEU A 343 -4.08 6.22 -34.63
CA LEU A 343 -2.75 6.83 -34.58
C LEU A 343 -2.61 7.76 -33.37
N PHE A 344 -3.59 8.63 -33.16
CA PHE A 344 -3.63 9.49 -31.98
C PHE A 344 -3.72 8.66 -30.72
N SER A 345 -4.56 7.62 -30.65
CA SER A 345 -4.64 6.76 -29.45
C SER A 345 -3.34 5.99 -29.17
N LYS A 346 -2.60 5.54 -30.20
CA LYS A 346 -1.28 4.92 -30.05
C LYS A 346 -0.20 5.90 -29.59
N SER A 347 -0.16 7.12 -30.14
CA SER A 347 0.77 8.17 -29.71
C SER A 347 0.38 8.78 -28.34
N MET A 348 -0.89 8.70 -27.95
CA MET A 348 -1.45 9.20 -26.68
C MET A 348 -0.82 8.52 -25.46
N VAL A 349 -0.46 7.24 -25.60
CA VAL A 349 0.02 6.37 -24.50
C VAL A 349 1.29 6.92 -23.86
N LYS A 350 2.10 7.72 -24.58
CA LYS A 350 3.34 8.29 -24.05
C LYS A 350 3.18 9.62 -23.31
N TRP A 351 2.03 10.29 -23.39
CA TRP A 351 1.90 11.67 -22.89
C TRP A 351 0.66 11.95 -22.03
N ILE A 352 -0.33 11.05 -22.01
CA ILE A 352 -1.57 11.23 -21.24
C ILE A 352 -1.63 10.21 -20.10
N SER A 353 -1.92 10.70 -18.89
CA SER A 353 -2.29 9.84 -17.77
C SER A 353 -3.57 9.10 -18.10
N ASP A 354 -3.51 7.77 -18.14
CA ASP A 354 -4.65 6.88 -18.36
C ASP A 354 -5.77 7.11 -17.33
N ARG A 355 -5.37 7.46 -16.10
CA ARG A 355 -6.29 7.75 -15.00
C ARG A 355 -5.82 8.98 -14.23
N GLN A 356 -6.77 9.85 -13.88
CA GLN A 356 -6.57 10.91 -12.90
C GLN A 356 -7.56 10.73 -11.75
N VAL A 357 -7.09 10.96 -10.54
CA VAL A 357 -7.84 10.74 -9.31
C VAL A 357 -7.59 11.91 -8.36
N GLU A 358 -8.66 12.40 -7.74
CA GLU A 358 -8.57 13.45 -6.72
C GLU A 358 -8.49 12.84 -5.33
N ILE A 359 -7.62 13.40 -4.49
CA ILE A 359 -7.45 13.00 -3.10
C ILE A 359 -8.12 14.06 -2.23
N LEU A 360 -9.15 13.66 -1.49
CA LEU A 360 -9.99 14.52 -0.66
C LEU A 360 -9.81 14.19 0.83
N ASP A 361 -9.83 15.22 1.68
CA ASP A 361 -9.89 15.09 3.14
C ASP A 361 -11.32 14.69 3.57
N PRO A 362 -11.50 13.57 4.28
CA PRO A 362 -12.83 13.08 4.69
C PRO A 362 -13.55 13.99 5.70
N LEU A 363 -12.87 14.91 6.39
CA LEU A 363 -13.50 15.80 7.37
C LEU A 363 -14.19 17.01 6.73
N ASN A 364 -13.75 17.42 5.55
CA ASN A 364 -14.19 18.68 4.92
C ASN A 364 -14.38 18.59 3.40
N ASP A 365 -14.21 17.41 2.80
CA ASP A 365 -14.28 17.12 1.36
C ASP A 365 -13.39 18.03 0.49
N LYS A 366 -12.35 18.66 1.05
CA LYS A 366 -11.44 19.49 0.28
C LYS A 366 -10.39 18.65 -0.43
N LYS A 367 -10.13 19.03 -1.67
CA LYS A 367 -9.04 18.48 -2.48
C LYS A 367 -7.67 18.84 -1.89
N ILE A 368 -6.99 17.83 -1.36
CA ILE A 368 -5.65 17.89 -0.78
C ILE A 368 -4.57 17.33 -1.71
N GLY A 369 -4.95 16.65 -2.80
CA GLY A 369 -3.99 16.15 -3.78
C GLY A 369 -4.60 15.65 -5.08
N VAL A 370 -3.72 15.27 -6.01
CA VAL A 370 -4.05 14.65 -7.30
C VAL A 370 -3.08 13.51 -7.57
N LEU A 371 -3.63 12.38 -7.99
CA LEU A 371 -2.92 11.19 -8.44
C LEU A 371 -3.15 11.04 -9.96
N LYS A 372 -2.09 10.78 -10.72
CA LYS A 372 -2.13 10.48 -12.15
C LYS A 372 -1.36 9.19 -12.42
N GLU A 373 -1.90 8.34 -13.28
CA GLU A 373 -1.29 7.04 -13.57
C GLU A 373 -1.33 6.69 -15.04
N ALA A 374 -0.36 5.92 -15.49
CA ALA A 374 -0.26 5.40 -16.85
C ALA A 374 0.31 3.97 -16.85
N PHE A 375 -0.15 3.15 -17.79
CA PHE A 375 0.36 1.80 -18.03
C PHE A 375 0.69 1.63 -19.51
N SER A 376 1.86 1.06 -19.81
CA SER A 376 2.25 0.75 -21.18
C SER A 376 3.21 -0.44 -21.27
N PHE A 377 3.12 -1.20 -22.36
CA PHE A 377 4.18 -2.13 -22.75
C PHE A 377 5.27 -1.36 -23.49
N ILE A 378 6.53 -1.67 -23.19
CA ILE A 378 7.70 -1.05 -23.83
C ILE A 378 8.57 -2.13 -24.49
N SER A 379 9.25 -1.78 -25.58
CA SER A 379 10.26 -2.66 -26.17
C SER A 379 11.51 -2.67 -25.29
N ASN A 380 12.31 -3.75 -25.35
CA ASN A 380 13.57 -3.83 -24.62
C ASN A 380 14.51 -2.65 -24.95
N SER A 381 14.52 -2.19 -26.21
CA SER A 381 15.27 -1.02 -26.65
C SER A 381 14.76 0.33 -26.12
N SER A 382 13.54 0.37 -25.60
CA SER A 382 12.94 1.57 -25.01
C SER A 382 13.04 1.59 -23.48
N VAL A 383 13.62 0.55 -22.87
CA VAL A 383 13.91 0.52 -21.43
C VAL A 383 15.05 1.50 -21.15
N PRO A 384 14.90 2.42 -20.19
CA PRO A 384 15.99 3.33 -19.80
C PRO A 384 17.27 2.60 -19.39
N GLU A 385 18.44 3.19 -19.67
CA GLU A 385 19.74 2.56 -19.43
C GLU A 385 20.01 2.26 -17.94
N ASP A 386 19.60 3.16 -17.05
CA ASP A 386 19.65 2.96 -15.60
C ASP A 386 18.87 1.72 -15.17
N ILE A 387 17.63 1.58 -15.66
CA ILE A 387 16.78 0.41 -15.39
C ILE A 387 17.38 -0.87 -15.98
N SER A 388 17.91 -0.80 -17.21
CA SER A 388 18.53 -1.94 -17.87
C SER A 388 19.79 -2.41 -17.12
N LYS A 389 20.62 -1.49 -16.60
CA LYS A 389 21.79 -1.81 -15.79
C LYS A 389 21.38 -2.53 -14.52
N ILE A 390 20.42 -1.99 -13.78
CA ILE A 390 19.89 -2.58 -12.53
C ILE A 390 19.30 -3.97 -12.77
N ARG A 391 18.57 -4.16 -13.88
CA ARG A 391 18.01 -5.46 -14.28
C ARG A 391 19.10 -6.51 -14.46
N ASN A 392 20.28 -6.12 -14.93
CA ASN A 392 21.34 -7.03 -15.37
C ASN A 392 22.46 -7.23 -14.35
N VAL A 393 22.38 -6.63 -13.15
CA VAL A 393 23.42 -6.69 -12.10
C VAL A 393 23.82 -8.11 -11.71
N ASP A 394 22.89 -9.07 -11.77
CA ASP A 394 23.09 -10.45 -11.33
C ASP A 394 23.01 -11.47 -12.47
N ASN A 395 23.07 -11.01 -13.73
CA ASN A 395 23.24 -11.91 -14.85
C ASN A 395 24.64 -12.54 -14.75
N ILE A 396 24.71 -13.87 -14.70
CA ILE A 396 25.98 -14.60 -14.56
C ILE A 396 26.69 -14.62 -15.92
N THR A 397 25.93 -14.72 -17.01
CA THR A 397 26.46 -14.69 -18.36
C THR A 397 25.64 -13.78 -19.28
N SER A 398 26.25 -13.34 -20.39
CA SER A 398 25.57 -12.56 -21.44
C SER A 398 24.49 -13.34 -22.20
N ILE A 399 24.42 -14.67 -22.01
CA ILE A 399 23.49 -15.58 -22.72
C ILE A 399 22.26 -15.90 -21.85
N ASP A 400 22.27 -15.52 -20.56
CA ASP A 400 21.15 -15.77 -19.64
C ASP A 400 19.83 -15.16 -20.16
N GLU A 401 19.90 -14.05 -20.92
CA GLU A 401 18.76 -13.39 -21.54
C GLU A 401 18.17 -14.19 -22.73
N ASP A 402 19.01 -14.87 -23.51
CA ASP A 402 18.57 -15.67 -24.66
C ASP A 402 17.81 -16.92 -24.22
N GLY A 403 18.18 -17.49 -23.07
CA GLY A 403 17.52 -18.67 -22.50
C GLY A 403 16.11 -18.39 -21.95
N LYS A 404 15.80 -17.14 -21.59
CA LYS A 404 14.50 -16.75 -21.00
C LYS A 404 14.08 -15.35 -21.48
N PRO A 405 13.57 -15.22 -22.71
CA PRO A 405 13.18 -13.93 -23.23
C PRO A 405 12.02 -13.34 -22.42
N GLU A 406 12.12 -12.05 -22.09
CA GLU A 406 11.15 -11.32 -21.29
C GLU A 406 10.30 -10.37 -22.14
N ARG A 407 9.16 -9.95 -21.58
CA ARG A 407 8.37 -8.80 -22.02
C ARG A 407 8.33 -7.78 -20.90
N VAL A 408 8.44 -6.51 -21.26
CA VAL A 408 8.49 -5.41 -20.30
C VAL A 408 7.23 -4.57 -20.40
N PHE A 409 6.60 -4.31 -19.25
CA PHE A 409 5.66 -3.22 -19.12
C PHE A 409 6.07 -2.27 -18.01
N LYS A 410 5.65 -1.02 -18.15
CA LYS A 410 5.88 0.09 -17.23
C LYS A 410 4.55 0.56 -16.66
N HIS A 411 4.50 0.73 -15.35
CA HIS A 411 3.47 1.49 -14.65
C HIS A 411 4.08 2.78 -14.11
N GLU A 412 3.47 3.90 -14.43
CA GLU A 412 3.85 5.23 -13.94
C GLU A 412 2.77 5.75 -13.02
N LYS A 413 3.20 6.29 -11.88
CA LYS A 413 2.33 6.93 -10.91
C LYS A 413 2.94 8.25 -10.49
N LYS A 414 2.17 9.32 -10.58
CA LYS A 414 2.56 10.68 -10.23
C LYS A 414 1.57 11.25 -9.24
N VAL A 415 2.05 11.69 -8.07
CA VAL A 415 1.21 12.21 -7.01
C VAL A 415 1.66 13.59 -6.59
N VAL A 416 0.69 14.51 -6.56
CA VAL A 416 0.86 15.88 -6.08
C VAL A 416 0.01 16.07 -4.83
N ILE A 417 0.64 16.50 -3.75
CA ILE A 417 -0.02 16.80 -2.47
C ILE A 417 0.14 18.27 -2.13
N PHE A 418 -0.87 18.87 -1.49
CA PHE A 418 -0.92 20.28 -1.08
C PHE A 418 -0.95 20.42 0.46
N PRO A 419 0.20 20.41 1.17
CA PRO A 419 0.22 20.32 2.63
C PRO A 419 -0.41 21.51 3.36
N ARG A 420 -0.31 22.72 2.81
CA ARG A 420 -1.05 23.91 3.33
C ARG A 420 -2.53 23.64 3.54
N LYS A 421 -3.17 22.83 2.69
CA LYS A 421 -4.59 22.48 2.85
C LYS A 421 -4.83 21.47 3.98
N ILE A 422 -3.89 20.54 4.18
CA ILE A 422 -3.90 19.54 5.24
C ILE A 422 -3.70 20.21 6.60
N LEU A 423 -2.64 21.02 6.73
CA LEU A 423 -2.25 21.70 7.97
C LEU A 423 -3.30 22.69 8.49
N LYS A 424 -4.20 23.18 7.61
CA LYS A 424 -5.33 24.04 8.01
C LYS A 424 -6.36 23.30 8.88
N PHE A 425 -6.47 21.99 8.75
CA PHE A 425 -7.50 21.18 9.42
C PHE A 425 -6.95 20.04 10.28
N HIS A 426 -5.64 19.77 10.20
CA HIS A 426 -4.99 18.69 10.94
C HIS A 426 -3.70 19.17 11.61
N GLU A 427 -3.65 19.04 12.94
CA GLU A 427 -2.46 19.38 13.73
C GLU A 427 -1.44 18.22 13.76
N ARG A 428 -1.92 16.97 13.81
CA ARG A 428 -1.10 15.76 14.01
C ARG A 428 -0.92 14.89 12.78
N ARG A 429 -1.84 14.94 11.81
CA ARG A 429 -1.75 14.18 10.55
C ARG A 429 -1.02 15.02 9.52
N LYS A 430 0.27 14.76 9.34
CA LYS A 430 1.16 15.56 8.49
C LYS A 430 1.65 14.77 7.29
N ASP A 431 1.87 13.47 7.44
CA ASP A 431 2.48 12.64 6.41
C ASP A 431 1.46 11.71 5.75
N ILE A 432 1.88 11.10 4.64
CA ILE A 432 1.02 10.22 3.84
C ILE A 432 1.69 8.87 3.67
N SER A 433 0.91 7.80 3.85
CA SER A 433 1.26 6.46 3.39
C SER A 433 0.52 6.19 2.08
N ASP A 434 1.28 5.81 1.06
CA ASP A 434 0.78 5.37 -0.24
C ASP A 434 1.08 3.89 -0.43
N ILE A 435 0.02 3.08 -0.51
CA ILE A 435 0.10 1.63 -0.57
C ILE A 435 -0.44 1.16 -1.91
N MET A 436 0.35 0.39 -2.63
CA MET A 436 -0.04 -0.28 -3.86
C MET A 436 0.03 -1.78 -3.67
N ARG A 437 -1.05 -2.48 -4.02
CA ARG A 437 -1.08 -3.94 -3.99
C ARG A 437 -1.33 -4.46 -5.39
N PHE A 438 -0.40 -5.27 -5.86
CA PHE A 438 -0.44 -5.86 -7.19
C PHE A 438 -0.90 -7.31 -7.07
N ASN A 439 -2.03 -7.63 -7.70
CA ASN A 439 -2.49 -8.99 -7.89
C ASN A 439 -1.81 -9.57 -9.14
N ILE A 440 -1.08 -10.66 -8.95
CA ILE A 440 -0.37 -11.36 -10.02
C ILE A 440 -1.02 -12.69 -10.38
N GLY A 441 -2.19 -13.01 -9.84
CA GLY A 441 -2.91 -14.25 -10.15
C GLY A 441 -3.21 -14.40 -11.63
N GLY A 442 -3.38 -13.29 -12.36
CA GLY A 442 -3.49 -13.31 -13.82
C GLY A 442 -2.22 -13.81 -14.53
N PHE A 443 -1.03 -13.66 -13.91
CA PHE A 443 0.24 -14.03 -14.53
C PHE A 443 0.44 -15.54 -14.58
N THR A 444 -0.12 -16.27 -13.61
CA THR A 444 0.08 -17.72 -13.49
C THR A 444 -0.95 -18.53 -14.28
N SER A 445 -1.91 -17.87 -14.94
CA SER A 445 -2.98 -18.50 -15.73
C SER A 445 -2.49 -19.43 -16.84
N HIS A 446 -1.32 -19.14 -17.40
CA HIS A 446 -0.67 -19.93 -18.45
C HIS A 446 0.60 -20.66 -17.97
N ALA A 447 0.82 -20.73 -16.65
CA ALA A 447 1.95 -21.47 -16.10
C ALA A 447 1.72 -22.99 -16.19
N ASP A 448 2.81 -23.72 -16.43
CA ASP A 448 2.83 -25.19 -16.36
C ASP A 448 2.66 -25.67 -14.90
N ASP A 449 2.45 -26.96 -14.72
CA ASP A 449 2.29 -27.56 -13.38
C ASP A 449 3.47 -27.25 -12.45
N SER A 450 3.15 -26.89 -11.20
CA SER A 450 4.11 -26.42 -10.20
C SER A 450 5.19 -27.46 -9.85
N LEU A 451 4.94 -28.75 -10.08
CA LEU A 451 5.84 -29.85 -9.72
C LEU A 451 6.16 -30.70 -10.95
N VAL A 452 7.45 -30.91 -11.20
CA VAL A 452 7.96 -31.73 -12.31
C VAL A 452 8.71 -32.91 -11.73
N LYS A 453 8.46 -34.10 -12.26
CA LYS A 453 9.20 -35.32 -11.89
C LYS A 453 10.48 -35.40 -12.74
N HIS A 454 11.64 -35.46 -12.10
CA HIS A 454 12.93 -35.63 -12.75
C HIS A 454 13.58 -36.92 -12.29
N ARG A 455 13.93 -37.80 -13.24
CA ARG A 455 14.66 -39.04 -12.92
C ARG A 455 16.15 -38.74 -12.87
N TYR A 456 16.82 -39.22 -11.84
CA TYR A 456 18.26 -39.09 -11.68
C TYR A 456 18.86 -40.37 -11.08
N LEU A 457 20.16 -40.56 -11.26
CA LEU A 457 20.89 -41.65 -10.64
C LEU A 457 21.45 -41.15 -9.31
N GLU A 458 21.04 -41.77 -8.20
CA GLU A 458 21.63 -41.47 -6.89
C GLU A 458 23.04 -42.08 -6.83
N PRO A 459 24.12 -41.28 -6.70
CA PRO A 459 25.49 -41.77 -6.87
C PRO A 459 25.89 -42.90 -5.91
N GLU A 460 25.39 -42.86 -4.67
CA GLU A 460 25.74 -43.85 -3.64
C GLU A 460 24.97 -45.15 -3.79
N SER A 461 23.64 -45.08 -3.97
CA SER A 461 22.79 -46.26 -4.06
C SER A 461 22.80 -46.91 -5.45
N LYS A 462 23.29 -46.19 -6.48
CA LYS A 462 23.25 -46.54 -7.91
C LYS A 462 21.84 -46.85 -8.43
N ASN A 463 20.81 -46.41 -7.71
CA ASN A 463 19.42 -46.58 -8.11
C ASN A 463 18.94 -45.39 -8.91
N ILE A 464 18.05 -45.65 -9.86
CA ILE A 464 17.32 -44.59 -10.55
C ILE A 464 16.18 -44.14 -9.64
N GLU A 465 16.29 -42.91 -9.15
CA GLU A 465 15.28 -42.30 -8.29
C GLU A 465 14.52 -41.20 -9.04
N THR A 466 13.36 -40.82 -8.52
CA THR A 466 12.55 -39.73 -9.08
C THR A 466 12.45 -38.61 -8.05
N ALA A 467 13.11 -37.50 -8.34
CA ALA A 467 12.98 -36.26 -7.58
C ALA A 467 11.73 -35.50 -8.03
N ILE A 468 11.01 -34.91 -7.08
CA ILE A 468 9.94 -33.95 -7.34
C ILE A 468 10.55 -32.55 -7.26
N CYS A 469 10.68 -31.89 -8.40
CA CYS A 469 11.32 -30.59 -8.52
C CYS A 469 10.26 -29.50 -8.72
N PRO A 470 10.29 -28.39 -7.95
CA PRO A 470 9.39 -27.27 -8.18
C PRO A 470 9.76 -26.53 -9.47
N ARG A 471 8.77 -26.26 -10.31
CA ARG A 471 8.89 -25.38 -11.47
C ARG A 471 8.53 -23.97 -11.06
N VAL A 472 9.45 -23.04 -11.32
CA VAL A 472 9.26 -21.62 -10.98
C VAL A 472 9.57 -20.69 -12.14
N TYR A 473 8.91 -19.54 -12.15
CA TYR A 473 9.10 -18.43 -13.07
C TYR A 473 9.57 -17.22 -12.28
N HIS A 474 10.57 -16.50 -12.80
CA HIS A 474 11.11 -15.32 -12.14
C HIS A 474 10.59 -14.08 -12.84
N VAL A 475 9.85 -13.25 -12.12
CA VAL A 475 9.43 -11.92 -12.58
C VAL A 475 10.29 -10.90 -11.86
N ASN A 476 11.12 -10.16 -12.61
CA ASN A 476 11.92 -9.09 -12.03
C ASN A 476 11.09 -7.81 -12.02
N VAL A 477 11.07 -7.11 -10.89
CA VAL A 477 10.40 -5.82 -10.75
C VAL A 477 11.41 -4.80 -10.28
N ILE A 478 11.52 -3.70 -11.03
CA ILE A 478 12.37 -2.56 -10.68
C ILE A 478 11.46 -1.38 -10.43
N VAL A 479 11.61 -0.76 -9.27
CA VAL A 479 10.88 0.43 -8.88
C VAL A 479 11.86 1.59 -8.85
N LYS A 480 11.52 2.68 -9.54
CA LYS A 480 12.25 3.94 -9.51
C LYS A 480 11.37 4.98 -8.83
N TYR A 481 11.87 5.53 -7.73
CA TYR A 481 11.23 6.62 -7.00
C TYR A 481 11.89 7.94 -7.38
N ILE A 482 11.09 8.94 -7.70
CA ILE A 482 11.58 10.29 -8.03
C ILE A 482 10.84 11.26 -7.12
N CYS A 483 11.57 11.88 -6.21
CA CYS A 483 11.01 12.86 -5.28
C CYS A 483 11.46 14.26 -5.64
N ARG A 484 10.48 15.15 -5.81
CA ARG A 484 10.69 16.58 -6.07
C ARG A 484 9.96 17.39 -5.00
N SER A 485 10.72 17.91 -4.03
CA SER A 485 10.22 18.89 -3.07
C SER A 485 10.67 20.29 -3.49
N SER A 486 9.79 21.27 -3.35
CA SER A 486 10.09 22.66 -3.75
C SER A 486 11.28 23.19 -2.93
N GLY A 487 12.43 23.42 -3.58
CA GLY A 487 13.65 23.94 -2.95
C GLY A 487 14.70 22.88 -2.58
N HIS A 488 14.52 21.62 -2.97
CA HIS A 488 15.50 20.55 -2.78
C HIS A 488 15.87 19.89 -4.11
N GLU A 489 17.08 19.31 -4.18
CA GLU A 489 17.51 18.52 -5.33
C GLU A 489 16.60 17.30 -5.53
N GLU A 490 16.49 16.88 -6.79
CA GLU A 490 15.75 15.68 -7.17
C GLU A 490 16.44 14.45 -6.58
N LYS A 491 15.76 13.77 -5.65
CA LYS A 491 16.22 12.49 -5.09
C LYS A 491 15.64 11.34 -5.92
N ILE A 492 16.51 10.45 -6.37
CA ILE A 492 16.13 9.27 -7.13
C ILE A 492 16.63 8.03 -6.39
N ASN A 493 15.70 7.14 -6.02
CA ASN A 493 15.99 5.87 -5.36
C ASN A 493 15.48 4.71 -6.23
N TYR A 494 16.08 3.53 -6.07
CA TYR A 494 15.70 2.33 -6.81
C TYR A 494 15.53 1.16 -5.85
N ASP A 495 14.49 0.37 -6.08
CA ASP A 495 14.33 -0.97 -5.48
C ASP A 495 14.30 -2.01 -6.59
N ARG A 496 14.91 -3.17 -6.33
CA ARG A 496 14.82 -4.33 -7.21
C ARG A 496 14.40 -5.54 -6.41
N ILE A 497 13.32 -6.17 -6.86
CA ILE A 497 12.86 -7.44 -6.33
C ILE A 497 12.74 -8.47 -7.44
N ARG A 498 12.92 -9.73 -7.07
CA ARG A 498 12.58 -10.90 -7.87
C ARG A 498 11.41 -11.60 -7.23
N ILE A 499 10.29 -11.64 -7.94
CA ILE A 499 9.11 -12.38 -7.53
C ILE A 499 9.19 -13.77 -8.14
N ILE A 500 9.20 -14.80 -7.30
CA ILE A 500 9.29 -16.20 -7.72
C ILE A 500 7.92 -16.83 -7.69
N LEU A 501 7.46 -17.28 -8.86
CA LEU A 501 6.11 -17.74 -9.11
C LEU A 501 6.06 -19.22 -9.46
N CYS A 502 5.03 -19.91 -9.00
CA CYS A 502 4.56 -21.17 -9.57
C CYS A 502 3.12 -21.01 -10.06
N LYS A 503 2.49 -22.09 -10.55
CA LYS A 503 1.09 -22.06 -11.00
C LYS A 503 0.13 -21.61 -9.90
N ASP A 504 0.45 -21.95 -8.65
CA ASP A 504 -0.36 -21.64 -7.46
C ASP A 504 -0.19 -20.20 -6.95
N GLY A 505 0.77 -19.43 -7.48
CA GLY A 505 1.02 -18.04 -7.11
C GLY A 505 2.47 -17.74 -6.71
N ILE A 506 2.64 -16.71 -5.87
CA ILE A 506 3.93 -16.30 -5.30
C ILE A 506 4.42 -17.37 -4.32
N VAL A 507 5.61 -17.88 -4.58
CA VAL A 507 6.35 -18.76 -3.67
C VAL A 507 7.13 -17.93 -2.67
N ARG A 508 7.84 -16.90 -3.15
CA ARG A 508 8.60 -15.95 -2.33
C ARG A 508 8.97 -14.69 -3.13
N ILE A 509 9.43 -13.67 -2.41
CA ILE A 509 10.00 -12.44 -2.96
C ILE A 509 11.44 -12.34 -2.45
N GLU A 510 12.37 -12.11 -3.36
CA GLU A 510 13.80 -11.92 -3.04
C GLU A 510 14.17 -10.47 -3.35
N GLU A 511 14.73 -9.76 -2.39
CA GLU A 511 15.35 -8.46 -2.61
C GLU A 511 16.72 -8.66 -3.28
N VAL A 512 16.96 -7.94 -4.37
CA VAL A 512 18.22 -8.02 -5.10
C VAL A 512 18.99 -6.73 -4.85
N LYS A 513 20.18 -6.85 -4.27
CA LYS A 513 21.07 -5.70 -4.02
C LYS A 513 21.48 -5.06 -5.35
N ILE A 514 21.34 -3.74 -5.42
CA ILE A 514 21.64 -2.91 -6.60
C ILE A 514 23.07 -2.40 -6.55
#